data_AF-A0A6C0D2I4-F1
#
_entry.id   AF-A0A6C0D2I4-F1
#
_cell.length_a   1.000
_cell.length_b   1.000
_cell.length_c   1.000
_cell.angle_alpha   90.00
_cell.angle_beta   90.00
_cell.angle_gamma   90.00
#
_symmetry.space_group_name_H-M   'P 1'
#
loop_
_entity.id
_entity.type
_entity.pdbx_description
1 polymer ?
#
loop_
_entity_poly.entity_id
_entity_poly.type
_entity_poly.pdbx_seq_one_letter_code
_entity_poly.pdbx_strand_id
1 'polypeptide(L)' 'MKTKKIKVKKTRKWTNKYKKSINCNNPKGFSQKQHCKYGRK' A
#
# COMPACT_ATOMS: atom_id res chain seq x y z
N MET A 1 -29.17 -12.82 21.96
CA MET A 1 -28.37 -11.65 21.49
C MET A 1 -27.83 -11.95 20.09
N LYS A 2 -28.20 -11.19 19.05
CA LYS A 2 -27.77 -11.47 17.66
C LYS A 2 -26.39 -10.84 17.42
N THR A 3 -25.34 -11.65 17.42
CA THR A 3 -23.96 -11.20 17.17
C THR A 3 -23.78 -10.83 15.69
N LYS A 4 -23.66 -9.54 15.39
CA LYS A 4 -23.38 -9.06 14.03
C LYS A 4 -21.92 -9.39 13.67
N LYS A 5 -21.71 -10.38 12.79
CA LYS A 5 -20.40 -10.66 12.18
C LYS A 5 -19.99 -9.48 11.27
N ILE A 6 -19.01 -8.69 11.70
CA ILE A 6 -18.39 -7.65 10.87
C ILE A 6 -17.54 -8.34 9.79
N LYS A 7 -18.00 -8.31 8.54
CA LYS A 7 -17.18 -8.72 7.38
C LYS A 7 -16.06 -7.70 7.18
N VAL A 8 -14.88 -7.96 7.74
CA VAL A 8 -13.68 -7.14 7.48
C VAL A 8 -13.23 -7.40 6.05
N LYS A 9 -13.45 -6.42 5.17
CA LYS A 9 -12.95 -6.43 3.80
C LYS A 9 -11.41 -6.37 3.84
N LYS A 10 -10.73 -7.51 3.74
CA LYS A 10 -9.25 -7.61 3.65
C LYS A 10 -8.75 -7.08 2.30
N THR A 11 -8.87 -5.78 2.06
CA THR A 11 -8.02 -5.13 1.06
C THR A 11 -6.61 -5.11 1.62
N ARG A 12 -5.69 -5.91 1.08
CA ARG A 12 -4.27 -5.88 1.45
C ARG A 12 -3.66 -4.57 0.91
N LYS A 13 -3.97 -3.47 1.58
CA LYS A 13 -3.34 -2.17 1.32
C LYS A 13 -1.89 -2.26 1.75
N TRP A 14 -1.00 -1.65 0.97
CA TRP A 14 0.38 -1.48 1.42
C TRP A 14 0.39 -0.72 2.73
N THR A 15 1.20 -1.21 3.66
CA THR A 15 1.42 -0.50 4.92
C THR A 15 2.10 0.84 4.65
N ASN A 16 1.81 1.83 5.48
CA ASN A 16 2.48 3.13 5.38
C ASN A 16 4.00 2.99 5.53
N LYS A 17 4.46 2.03 6.35
CA LYS A 17 5.88 1.68 6.48
C LYS A 17 6.48 1.26 5.13
N TYR A 18 5.81 0.36 4.41
CA TYR A 18 6.29 -0.10 3.11
C TYR A 18 6.34 1.05 2.10
N LYS A 19 5.27 1.86 2.00
CA LYS A 19 5.24 3.03 1.11
C LYS A 19 6.37 4.02 1.39
N LYS A 20 6.60 4.35 2.67
CA LYS A 20 7.67 5.28 3.09
C LYS A 20 9.07 4.74 2.81
N SER A 21 9.26 3.41 2.82
CA SER A 21 10.55 2.79 2.52
C SER A 21 10.90 2.73 1.02
N ILE A 22 10.02 3.19 0.12
CA ILE A 22 10.29 3.18 -1.31
C ILE A 22 11.32 4.27 -1.64
N ASN A 23 12.52 3.83 -2.03
CA ASN A 23 13.58 4.72 -2.47
C ASN A 23 13.38 5.07 -3.96
N CYS A 24 12.97 6.31 -4.25
CA CYS A 24 12.75 6.76 -5.63
C CYS A 24 14.04 7.01 -6.42
N ASN A 25 15.20 7.11 -5.77
CA ASN A 25 16.50 7.23 -6.44
C ASN A 25 16.98 5.87 -6.96
N ASN A 26 16.54 4.77 -6.34
CA ASN A 26 16.83 3.41 -6.81
C ASN A 26 15.63 2.48 -6.54
N PRO A 27 14.53 2.61 -7.31
CA PRO A 27 13.32 1.83 -7.09
C PRO A 27 13.51 0.37 -7.47
N LYS A 28 13.22 -0.54 -6.54
CA LYS A 28 13.29 -1.99 -6.71
C LYS A 28 12.06 -2.48 -7.47
N GLY A 29 12.15 -2.42 -8.80
CA GLY A 29 11.17 -2.99 -9.72
C GLY A 29 10.07 -2.03 -10.18
N PHE A 30 9.19 -2.54 -11.05
CA PHE A 30 8.19 -1.75 -11.77
C PHE A 30 7.19 -1.07 -10.83
N SER A 31 6.69 -1.77 -9.81
CA SER A 31 5.71 -1.23 -8.86
C SER A 31 6.23 -0.02 -8.09
N GLN A 32 7.50 -0.03 -7.70
CA GLN A 32 8.15 1.10 -7.03
C GLN A 32 8.42 2.25 -8.00
N LYS A 33 8.84 1.95 -9.24
CA LYS A 33 8.99 2.95 -10.31
C LYS A 33 7.67 3.69 -10.57
N GLN A 34 6.56 2.96 -10.66
CA GLN A 34 5.24 3.55 -10.85
C GLN A 34 4.79 4.35 -9.62
N HIS A 35 5.04 3.85 -8.41
CA HIS A 35 4.75 4.61 -7.19
C HIS A 35 5.53 5.93 -7.16
N CYS A 36 6.78 5.96 -7.59
CA CYS A 36 7.55 7.20 -7.64
C CYS A 36 7.10 8.14 -8.77
N LYS A 37 6.69 7.58 -9.92
CA LYS A 37 6.23 8.34 -11.09
C LYS A 37 4.86 9.00 -10.87
N TYR A 38 3.94 8.33 -10.17
CA TYR A 38 2.55 8.79 -10.00
C TYR A 38 2.14 9.04 -8.53
N GLY A 39 2.98 8.69 -7.56
CA GLY A 39 2.66 8.73 -6.12
C GLY A 39 3.03 10.03 -5.40
N ARG A 40 3.32 11.12 -6.12
CA ARG A 40 3.35 12.47 -5.58
C ARG A 40 2.08 13.23 -5.97
N LYS A 41 1.01 13.01 -5.20
CA LYS A 41 -0.03 14.00 -4.91
C LYS A 41 -0.23 14.02 -3.40
#